data_AF-A0A0H5RF17-F1
#
_entry.id   AF-A0A0H5RF17-F1
#
_cell.length_a   1.000
_cell.length_b   1.000
_cell.length_c   1.000
_cell.angle_alpha   90.00
_cell.angle_beta   90.00
_cell.angle_gamma   90.00
#
_symmetry.space_group_name_H-M   'P 1'
#
loop_
_entity.id
_entity.type
_entity.pdbx_description
1 polymer ?
#
loop_
_entity_poly.entity_id
_entity_poly.type
_entity_poly.pdbx_seq_one_letter_code
_entity_poly.pdbx_strand_id
1 'polypeptide(L)'
;TYTTDSSHVYEDSGCVPAPYKIENFTFLTLIFSQENVQGREERVLPYHTKEFAWDEPMKSRRVTIYAMADGRSTNARHQYVGVYNIDRLCSDYTPVRLAGHDRIMPHSRELKIEVVASGPVRVLRIFDSMLEPPIDHHVKDHQHSFEVHARCSKFGISLIGPVSSARA
;
A
#
# COMPACT_ATOMS: atom_id res chain seq x y z
N THR A 1 27.58 36.46 -22.96
CA THR A 1 26.18 36.14 -23.28
C THR A 1 26.01 34.64 -23.23
N TYR A 2 24.80 34.15 -22.92
CA TYR A 2 24.36 32.76 -22.67
C TYR A 2 24.42 32.33 -21.20
N THR A 3 23.38 32.67 -20.43
CA THR A 3 22.10 31.94 -20.18
C THR A 3 22.24 30.90 -19.07
N THR A 4 21.81 31.33 -17.89
CA THR A 4 21.31 30.51 -16.78
C THR A 4 20.28 29.52 -17.31
N ASP A 5 20.53 28.23 -17.16
CA ASP A 5 19.47 27.22 -17.16
C ASP A 5 19.23 26.77 -15.72
N SER A 6 18.15 27.29 -15.18
CA SER A 6 17.64 27.05 -13.85
C SER A 6 16.66 25.87 -13.95
N SER A 7 17.19 24.66 -13.92
CA SER A 7 16.40 23.48 -13.56
C SER A 7 16.66 23.13 -12.09
N HIS A 8 16.23 24.03 -11.20
CA HIS A 8 15.98 23.68 -9.80
C HIS A 8 14.79 22.71 -9.80
N VAL A 9 15.08 21.42 -9.91
CA VAL A 9 14.13 20.37 -9.58
C VAL A 9 13.91 20.50 -8.08
N TYR A 10 12.67 20.78 -7.67
CA TYR A 10 12.28 20.85 -6.28
C TYR A 10 12.64 19.52 -5.61
N GLU A 11 13.73 19.50 -4.84
CA GLU A 11 13.96 18.46 -3.84
C GLU A 11 12.86 18.62 -2.78
N ASP A 12 11.93 17.67 -2.81
CA ASP A 12 10.79 17.64 -1.93
C ASP A 12 11.22 17.65 -0.46
N SER A 13 10.57 18.51 0.29
CA SER A 13 11.01 19.04 1.57
C SER A 13 10.65 18.09 2.70
N GLY A 14 11.60 17.30 3.21
CA GLY A 14 11.54 16.72 4.57
C GLY A 14 10.28 15.91 4.95
N CYS A 15 9.45 15.49 3.99
CA CYS A 15 8.22 14.78 4.27
C CYS A 15 8.56 13.32 4.56
N VAL A 16 8.34 12.90 5.81
CA VAL A 16 8.49 11.49 6.19
C VAL A 16 7.52 10.66 5.35
N PRO A 17 8.00 9.64 4.60
CA PRO A 17 7.13 8.83 3.77
C PRO A 17 6.05 8.16 4.63
N ALA A 18 4.81 8.21 4.14
CA ALA A 18 3.65 7.59 4.79
C ALA A 18 3.96 6.13 5.18
N PRO A 19 3.62 5.65 6.40
CA PRO A 19 3.76 4.24 6.74
C PRO A 19 2.98 3.36 5.74
N TYR A 20 3.35 2.08 5.65
CA TYR A 20 2.64 1.17 4.77
C TYR A 20 2.35 -0.17 5.43
N LYS A 21 1.37 -0.88 4.90
CA LYS A 21 1.06 -2.26 5.30
C LYS A 21 0.80 -3.12 4.07
N ILE A 22 0.99 -4.42 4.24
CA ILE A 22 0.68 -5.42 3.22
C ILE A 22 -0.52 -6.23 3.71
N GLU A 23 -1.56 -6.30 2.89
CA GLU A 23 -2.75 -7.11 3.15
C GLU A 23 -2.80 -8.27 2.18
N ASN A 24 -2.77 -9.48 2.73
CA ASN A 24 -2.86 -10.71 1.95
C ASN A 24 -4.26 -11.31 2.10
N PHE A 25 -5.10 -11.14 1.09
CA PHE A 25 -6.43 -11.74 1.01
C PHE A 25 -6.46 -12.95 0.08
N THR A 26 -5.30 -13.56 -0.17
CA THR A 26 -5.18 -14.80 -0.93
C THR A 26 -5.09 -15.99 0.01
N PHE A 27 -5.25 -17.18 -0.55
CA PHE A 27 -4.93 -18.43 0.15
C PHE A 27 -3.42 -18.79 0.15
N LEU A 28 -2.57 -17.94 -0.44
CA LEU A 28 -1.13 -18.17 -0.53
C LEU A 28 -0.42 -17.56 0.67
N THR A 29 0.63 -18.23 1.14
CA THR A 29 1.64 -17.54 1.95
C THR A 29 2.51 -16.71 1.02
N LEU A 30 2.56 -15.40 1.25
CA LEU A 30 3.40 -14.49 0.49
C LEU A 30 4.71 -14.28 1.22
N ILE A 31 5.81 -14.27 0.46
CA ILE A 31 7.10 -13.75 0.90
C ILE A 31 7.29 -12.40 0.23
N PHE A 32 7.76 -11.43 0.97
CA PHE A 32 8.13 -10.15 0.41
C PHE A 32 9.49 -9.69 0.92
N SER A 33 10.13 -8.83 0.15
CA SER A 33 11.36 -8.14 0.53
C SER A 33 11.41 -6.76 -0.13
N GLN A 34 12.22 -5.86 0.42
CA GLN A 34 12.53 -4.62 -0.28
C GLN A 34 13.33 -4.93 -1.55
N GLU A 35 13.00 -4.27 -2.64
CA GLU A 35 13.71 -4.42 -3.90
C GLU A 35 15.21 -4.11 -3.70
N ASN A 36 16.06 -4.99 -4.24
CA ASN A 36 17.53 -4.90 -4.13
C ASN A 36 18.10 -5.02 -2.71
N VAL A 37 17.29 -5.40 -1.71
CA VAL A 37 17.77 -5.68 -0.36
C VAL A 37 17.92 -7.19 -0.16
N GLN A 38 19.16 -7.63 0.06
CA GLN A 38 19.46 -9.02 0.35
C GLN A 38 19.05 -9.38 1.79
N GLY A 39 18.35 -10.50 1.97
CA GLY A 39 18.08 -11.08 3.30
C GLY A 39 16.93 -10.45 4.11
N ARG A 40 16.23 -9.43 3.60
CA ARG A 40 15.05 -8.82 4.27
C ARG A 40 13.74 -9.51 3.85
N GLU A 41 13.74 -10.84 3.85
CA GLU A 41 12.56 -11.62 3.49
C GLU A 41 11.64 -11.82 4.68
N GLU A 42 10.36 -11.57 4.45
CA GLU A 42 9.34 -11.66 5.48
C GLU A 42 8.08 -12.34 4.94
N ARG A 43 7.38 -13.07 5.81
CA ARG A 43 6.16 -13.82 5.43
C ARG A 43 4.89 -13.09 5.83
N VAL A 44 3.89 -13.14 4.96
CA VAL A 44 2.49 -12.77 5.23
C VAL A 44 1.62 -13.99 4.99
N LEU A 45 0.97 -14.46 6.06
CA LEU A 45 0.06 -15.61 6.01
C LEU A 45 -1.23 -15.27 5.24
N PRO A 46 -1.97 -16.29 4.76
CA PRO A 46 -3.29 -16.09 4.18
C PRO A 46 -4.22 -15.32 5.12
N TYR A 47 -4.96 -14.33 4.61
CA TYR A 47 -5.90 -13.50 5.38
C TYR A 47 -5.26 -12.76 6.56
N HIS A 48 -3.98 -12.38 6.42
CA HIS A 48 -3.27 -11.58 7.42
C HIS A 48 -2.79 -10.26 6.85
N THR A 49 -2.69 -9.30 7.76
CA THR A 49 -2.11 -7.98 7.52
C THR A 49 -0.80 -7.89 8.25
N LYS A 50 0.19 -7.23 7.62
CA LYS A 50 1.47 -6.95 8.25
C LYS A 50 1.82 -5.48 8.11
N GLU A 51 2.11 -4.84 9.23
CA GLU A 51 2.43 -3.42 9.31
C GLU A 51 3.93 -3.18 9.10
N PHE A 52 4.26 -2.08 8.42
CA PHE A 52 5.64 -1.67 8.16
C PHE A 52 5.82 -0.18 8.36
N ALA A 53 6.77 0.16 9.23
CA ALA A 53 7.37 1.48 9.28
C ALA A 53 8.68 1.43 8.47
N TRP A 54 9.00 2.51 7.77
CA TRP A 54 10.22 2.59 6.95
C TRP A 54 11.46 2.79 7.80
N ASP A 55 12.51 2.02 7.53
CA ASP A 55 13.85 2.24 8.11
C ASP A 55 14.73 3.14 7.23
N GLU A 56 14.43 3.30 5.92
CA GLU A 56 15.26 4.06 4.97
C GLU A 56 14.46 5.13 4.18
N PRO A 57 14.32 6.37 4.68
CA PRO A 57 13.45 7.41 4.09
C PRO A 57 13.84 7.88 2.68
N MET A 58 15.05 7.55 2.19
CA MET A 58 15.60 8.05 0.93
C MET A 58 15.57 7.01 -0.20
N LYS A 59 15.06 5.79 0.05
CA LYS A 59 14.99 4.73 -0.97
C LYS A 59 13.60 4.63 -1.58
N SER A 60 13.56 4.27 -2.86
CA SER A 60 12.31 3.95 -3.55
C SER A 60 11.60 2.81 -2.84
N ARG A 61 10.30 2.99 -2.57
CA ARG A 61 9.52 2.07 -1.76
C ARG A 61 8.96 0.93 -2.59
N ARG A 62 9.86 0.11 -3.14
CA ARG A 62 9.53 -1.01 -4.02
C ARG A 62 9.62 -2.33 -3.26
N VAL A 63 8.54 -3.09 -3.31
CA VAL A 63 8.40 -4.39 -2.63
C VAL A 63 8.38 -5.49 -3.66
N THR A 64 9.32 -6.42 -3.54
CA THR A 64 9.35 -7.67 -4.31
C THR A 64 8.47 -8.69 -3.61
N ILE A 65 7.60 -9.37 -4.35
CA ILE A 65 6.69 -10.39 -3.81
C ILE A 65 6.94 -11.72 -4.50
N TYR A 66 6.92 -12.78 -3.68
CA TYR A 66 6.90 -14.17 -4.08
C TYR A 66 5.74 -14.90 -3.42
N ALA A 67 5.19 -15.90 -4.11
CA ALA A 67 4.21 -16.83 -3.56
C ALA A 67 4.87 -18.17 -3.22
N MET A 68 4.58 -18.69 -2.02
CA MET A 68 5.02 -20.03 -1.60
C MET A 68 4.20 -21.11 -2.30
N ALA A 69 4.86 -22.06 -2.98
CA ALA A 69 4.19 -23.23 -3.54
C ALA A 69 3.72 -24.21 -2.44
N ASP A 70 4.43 -24.27 -1.31
CA ASP A 70 4.07 -25.06 -0.14
C ASP A 70 4.20 -24.19 1.11
N GLY A 71 3.08 -23.95 1.79
CA GLY A 71 3.04 -23.12 3.00
C GLY A 71 3.73 -23.75 4.23
N ARG A 72 4.21 -25.00 4.14
CA ARG A 72 4.78 -25.75 5.27
C ARG A 72 6.30 -25.92 5.22
N SER A 73 6.94 -25.74 4.06
CA SER A 73 8.38 -25.97 3.89
C SER A 73 9.16 -24.66 3.77
N THR A 74 10.24 -24.52 4.54
CA THR A 74 11.18 -23.40 4.42
C THR A 74 12.00 -23.44 3.14
N ASN A 75 12.05 -24.60 2.46
CA ASN A 75 12.75 -24.81 1.19
C ASN A 75 11.76 -24.93 0.01
N ALA A 76 10.51 -24.50 0.19
CA ALA A 76 9.52 -24.56 -0.87
C ALA A 76 9.96 -23.72 -2.07
N ARG A 77 9.60 -24.17 -3.28
CA ARG A 77 9.79 -23.37 -4.49
C ARG A 77 8.95 -22.10 -4.39
N HIS A 78 9.59 -20.94 -4.51
CA HIS A 78 8.92 -19.65 -4.57
C HIS A 78 8.55 -19.33 -6.03
N GLN A 79 7.35 -18.85 -6.28
CA GLN A 79 6.96 -18.27 -7.58
C GLN A 79 7.03 -16.76 -7.50
N TYR A 80 7.76 -16.14 -8.41
CA TYR A 80 7.86 -14.68 -8.49
C TYR A 80 6.51 -14.08 -8.89
N VAL A 81 6.04 -13.12 -8.08
CA VAL A 81 4.78 -12.40 -8.33
C VAL A 81 5.06 -11.07 -9.02
N GLY A 82 6.03 -10.30 -8.52
CA GLY A 82 6.33 -8.98 -9.10
C GLY A 82 7.05 -8.04 -8.14
N VAL A 83 7.32 -6.83 -8.62
CA VAL A 83 7.85 -5.71 -7.84
C VAL A 83 6.86 -4.55 -7.92
N TYR A 84 6.42 -4.05 -6.77
CA TYR A 84 5.35 -3.06 -6.68
C TYR A 84 5.82 -1.81 -5.97
N ASN A 85 5.47 -0.64 -6.50
CA ASN A 85 5.84 0.64 -5.92
C ASN A 85 4.75 1.13 -4.95
N ILE A 86 5.07 1.19 -3.67
CA ILE A 86 4.17 1.60 -2.57
C ILE A 86 3.86 3.11 -2.61
N ASP A 87 4.75 3.93 -3.19
CA ASP A 87 4.51 5.36 -3.36
C ASP A 87 3.43 5.67 -4.38
N ARG A 88 3.27 4.77 -5.35
CA ARG A 88 2.36 4.95 -6.48
C ARG A 88 1.03 4.26 -6.19
N LEU A 89 0.02 5.07 -5.84
CA LEU A 89 -1.37 4.61 -5.82
C LEU A 89 -1.75 4.10 -7.21
N CYS A 90 -2.18 2.85 -7.29
CA CYS A 90 -2.45 2.15 -8.54
C CYS A 90 -3.33 0.94 -8.24
N SER A 91 -4.55 0.94 -8.77
CA SER A 91 -5.56 -0.13 -8.60
C SER A 91 -5.62 -1.08 -9.80
N ASP A 92 -4.77 -0.84 -10.80
CA ASP A 92 -4.80 -1.45 -12.13
C ASP A 92 -3.47 -2.12 -12.52
N TYR A 93 -2.67 -2.57 -11.55
CA TYR A 93 -1.55 -3.46 -11.86
C TYR A 93 -2.05 -4.68 -12.64
N THR A 94 -1.29 -5.08 -13.65
CA THR A 94 -1.61 -6.24 -14.47
C THR A 94 -1.74 -7.48 -13.57
N PRO A 95 -2.87 -8.20 -13.63
CA PRO A 95 -3.04 -9.42 -12.85
C PRO A 95 -1.95 -10.44 -13.15
N VAL A 96 -1.52 -11.16 -12.11
CA VAL A 96 -0.41 -12.11 -12.19
C VAL A 96 -0.95 -13.53 -12.11
N ARG A 97 -0.68 -14.33 -13.14
CA ARG A 97 -1.07 -15.74 -13.17
C ARG A 97 0.04 -16.61 -12.58
N LEU A 98 -0.28 -17.28 -11.49
CA LEU A 98 0.57 -18.27 -10.84
C LEU A 98 0.20 -19.67 -11.30
N ALA A 99 1.22 -20.48 -11.59
CA ALA A 99 1.01 -21.87 -11.99
C ALA A 99 0.60 -22.70 -10.77
N GLY A 100 -0.40 -23.56 -10.93
CA GLY A 100 -0.71 -24.58 -9.94
C GLY A 100 0.47 -25.55 -9.84
N HIS A 101 0.88 -25.91 -8.63
CA HIS A 101 2.17 -26.61 -8.44
C HIS A 101 2.14 -27.77 -7.44
N ASP A 102 0.98 -28.10 -6.85
CA ASP A 102 0.85 -29.28 -5.97
C ASP A 102 -0.63 -29.68 -5.73
N ARG A 103 -0.87 -30.76 -4.98
CA ARG A 103 -2.19 -31.23 -4.48
C ARG A 103 -2.99 -30.16 -3.74
N ILE A 104 -2.32 -29.15 -3.17
CA ILE A 104 -2.94 -28.05 -2.42
C ILE A 104 -3.41 -26.93 -3.37
N MET A 105 -2.73 -26.72 -4.49
CA MET A 105 -3.10 -25.77 -5.54
C MET A 105 -3.05 -26.44 -6.92
N PRO A 106 -4.08 -27.25 -7.26
CA PRO A 106 -4.12 -28.01 -8.51
C PRO A 106 -4.37 -27.14 -9.75
N HIS A 107 -4.86 -25.91 -9.57
CA HIS A 107 -5.22 -25.01 -10.65
C HIS A 107 -4.40 -23.73 -10.62
N SER A 108 -4.14 -23.17 -11.80
CA SER A 108 -3.54 -21.84 -11.91
C SER A 108 -4.45 -20.82 -11.23
N ARG A 109 -3.87 -19.86 -10.51
CA ARG A 109 -4.59 -18.75 -9.92
C ARG A 109 -4.14 -17.45 -10.54
N GLU A 110 -5.04 -16.49 -10.59
CA GLU A 110 -4.73 -15.14 -10.97
C GLU A 110 -4.85 -14.25 -9.73
N LEU A 111 -3.81 -13.48 -9.47
CA LEU A 111 -3.76 -12.53 -8.38
C LEU A 111 -3.95 -11.13 -8.93
N LYS A 112 -4.81 -10.34 -8.29
CA LYS A 112 -4.87 -8.90 -8.48
C LYS A 112 -4.10 -8.20 -7.36
N ILE A 113 -3.36 -7.16 -7.74
CA ILE A 113 -2.54 -6.36 -6.85
C ILE A 113 -2.96 -4.91 -6.99
N GLU A 114 -3.07 -4.22 -5.86
CA GLU A 114 -3.33 -2.78 -5.84
C GLU A 114 -2.58 -2.12 -4.70
N VAL A 115 -2.25 -0.85 -4.91
CA VAL A 115 -1.72 0.05 -3.89
C VAL A 115 -2.74 1.15 -3.68
N VAL A 116 -3.35 1.17 -2.51
CA VAL A 116 -4.41 2.13 -2.12
C VAL A 116 -3.99 2.94 -0.90
N ALA A 117 -4.74 3.99 -0.61
CA ALA A 117 -4.58 4.76 0.62
C ALA A 117 -5.65 4.35 1.63
N SER A 118 -5.25 4.13 2.89
CA SER A 118 -6.14 3.92 4.04
C SER A 118 -5.76 4.95 5.09
N GLY A 119 -6.43 6.10 5.08
CA GLY A 119 -6.01 7.26 5.86
C GLY A 119 -4.56 7.68 5.53
N PRO A 120 -3.68 7.83 6.53
CA PRO A 120 -2.27 8.19 6.32
C PRO A 120 -1.39 7.01 5.89
N VAL A 121 -1.95 5.80 5.77
CA VAL A 121 -1.20 4.57 5.48
C VAL A 121 -1.35 4.18 4.02
N ARG A 122 -0.26 3.79 3.36
CA ARG A 122 -0.28 3.14 2.04
C ARG A 122 -0.51 1.64 2.22
N VAL A 123 -1.39 1.05 1.43
CA VAL A 123 -1.77 -0.36 1.59
C VAL A 123 -1.53 -1.09 0.28
N LEU A 124 -0.64 -2.08 0.31
CA LEU A 124 -0.45 -3.04 -0.78
C LEU A 124 -1.39 -4.22 -0.55
N ARG A 125 -2.42 -4.35 -1.38
CA ARG A 125 -3.39 -5.45 -1.30
C ARG A 125 -3.13 -6.47 -2.38
N ILE A 126 -3.20 -7.73 -1.99
CA ILE A 126 -3.12 -8.87 -2.90
C ILE A 126 -4.34 -9.75 -2.64
N PHE A 127 -5.09 -10.06 -3.69
CA PHE A 127 -6.27 -10.93 -3.61
C PHE A 127 -6.38 -11.82 -4.84
N ASP A 128 -7.00 -12.98 -4.69
CA ASP A 128 -7.33 -13.85 -5.82
C ASP A 128 -8.37 -13.14 -6.71
N SER A 129 -8.18 -13.07 -8.03
CA SER A 129 -9.12 -12.40 -8.96
C SER A 129 -10.54 -12.98 -8.92
N MET A 130 -10.68 -14.22 -8.44
CA MET A 130 -11.95 -14.93 -8.26
C MET A 130 -12.71 -14.50 -7.00
N LEU A 131 -12.07 -13.77 -6.11
CA LEU A 131 -12.67 -13.25 -4.87
C LEU A 131 -12.96 -11.77 -5.05
N GLU A 132 -14.10 -11.31 -4.53
CA GLU A 132 -14.37 -9.89 -4.45
C GLU A 132 -13.30 -9.23 -3.57
N PRO A 133 -12.79 -8.04 -3.95
CA PRO A 133 -11.89 -7.30 -3.08
C PRO A 133 -12.62 -7.02 -1.76
N PRO A 134 -11.90 -7.02 -0.62
CA PRO A 134 -12.50 -6.66 0.64
C PRO A 134 -13.15 -5.29 0.51
N ILE A 135 -14.42 -5.21 0.91
CA ILE A 135 -15.17 -3.96 0.87
C ILE A 135 -14.43 -2.97 1.79
N ASP A 136 -13.86 -1.93 1.19
CA ASP A 136 -13.39 -0.80 1.97
C ASP A 136 -14.60 -0.19 2.68
N HIS A 137 -14.66 -0.35 4.00
CA HIS A 137 -15.53 0.48 4.84
C HIS A 137 -15.02 1.93 4.92
N HIS A 138 -13.98 2.29 4.15
CA HIS A 138 -13.67 3.68 3.88
C HIS A 138 -14.85 4.28 3.11
N VAL A 139 -15.70 4.93 3.91
CA VAL A 139 -16.75 5.88 3.58
C VAL A 139 -16.68 6.28 2.11
N LYS A 140 -17.79 6.08 1.38
CA LYS A 140 -18.14 6.95 0.26
C LYS A 140 -18.25 8.35 0.84
N ASP A 141 -17.10 8.98 1.08
CA ASP A 141 -17.01 10.36 1.50
C ASP A 141 -17.57 11.13 0.31
N HIS A 142 -18.85 11.46 0.46
CA HIS A 142 -19.38 12.65 -0.15
C HIS A 142 -18.35 13.72 0.12
N GLN A 143 -17.91 14.40 -0.93
CA GLN A 143 -16.96 15.48 -0.89
C GLN A 143 -17.46 16.55 0.09
N HIS A 144 -17.20 16.38 1.39
CA HIS A 144 -17.52 17.33 2.42
C HIS A 144 -16.33 18.27 2.50
N SER A 145 -16.36 19.30 1.64
CA SER A 145 -15.55 20.49 1.86
C SER A 145 -15.94 21.10 3.19
N PHE A 146 -15.01 21.18 4.13
CA PHE A 146 -15.19 21.97 5.35
C PHE A 146 -14.32 23.23 5.24
N GLU A 147 -14.97 24.38 5.41
CA GLU A 147 -14.31 25.67 5.44
C GLU A 147 -13.86 25.95 6.88
N VAL A 148 -12.56 25.92 7.14
CA VAL A 148 -12.01 26.19 8.47
C VAL A 148 -11.73 27.67 8.62
N HIS A 149 -12.55 28.36 9.42
CA HIS A 149 -12.27 29.74 9.82
C HIS A 149 -11.43 29.76 11.10
N ALA A 150 -10.12 29.99 10.94
CA ALA A 150 -9.24 30.28 12.06
C ALA A 150 -9.36 31.77 12.44
N ARG A 151 -9.78 32.06 13.69
CA ARG A 151 -9.64 33.41 14.27
C ARG A 151 -8.42 33.43 15.18
N CYS A 152 -7.45 34.27 14.83
CA CYS A 152 -6.28 34.51 15.64
C CYS A 152 -6.63 35.49 16.77
N SER A 153 -6.77 34.99 18.00
CA SER A 153 -6.85 35.83 19.20
C SER A 153 -5.45 36.01 19.77
N LYS A 154 -5.18 37.16 20.42
CA LYS A 154 -3.88 37.57 20.95
C LYS A 154 -3.22 36.59 21.94
N PHE A 155 -3.89 35.51 22.34
CA PHE A 155 -3.40 34.49 23.29
C PHE A 155 -3.62 33.03 22.84
N GLY A 156 -3.91 32.76 21.56
CA GLY A 156 -3.94 31.37 21.06
C GLY A 156 -4.91 31.13 19.90
N ILE A 157 -4.70 30.03 19.19
CA ILE A 157 -5.55 29.57 18.08
C ILE A 157 -6.73 28.78 18.67
N SER A 158 -7.96 29.18 18.33
CA SER A 158 -9.16 28.42 18.64
C SER A 158 -9.80 27.94 17.34
N LEU A 159 -10.06 26.63 17.25
CA LEU A 159 -10.78 26.00 16.14
C LEU A 159 -12.28 26.05 16.45
N ILE A 160 -13.06 26.69 15.59
CA ILE A 160 -14.52 26.73 15.71
C ILE A 160 -15.09 25.73 14.69
N GLY A 161 -15.71 24.66 15.18
CA GLY A 161 -16.41 23.67 14.35
C GLY A 161 -17.76 24.20 13.83
N PRO A 162 -18.33 23.58 12.77
CA PRO A 162 -19.60 24.02 12.20
C PRO A 162 -20.76 23.77 13.17
N VAL A 163 -21.62 24.78 13.32
CA VAL A 163 -22.87 24.69 14.10
C VAL A 163 -23.89 23.90 13.28
N SER A 164 -24.16 22.65 13.67
CA SER A 164 -25.27 21.89 13.09
C SER A 164 -26.59 22.51 13.58
N SER A 165 -27.30 23.22 12.70
CA SER A 165 -28.68 23.61 12.94
C SER A 165 -29.56 22.36 12.88
N ALA A 166 -29.95 21.85 14.04
CA ALA A 166 -31.07 20.93 14.15
C ALA A 166 -32.35 21.70 13.78
N ARG A 167 -33.04 21.28 12.73
CA ARG A 167 -34.43 21.69 12.47
C ARG A 167 -35.35 20.58 12.98
N ALA A 168 -36.30 21.00 13.80
CA ALA A 168 -37.41 20.24 14.36
C ALA A 168 -38.38 19.75 13.29
#